data_AF-A7M6W4-F1
#
_entry.id   AF-A7M6W4-F1
#
_cell.length_a   1.000
_cell.length_b   1.000
_cell.length_c   1.000
_cell.angle_alpha   90.00
_cell.angle_beta   90.00
_cell.angle_gamma   90.00
#
_symmetry.space_group_name_H-M   'P 1'
#
loop_
_entity.id
_entity.type
_entity.pdbx_description
1 polymer ?
#
loop_
_entity_poly.entity_id
_entity_poly.type
_entity_poly.pdbx_seq_one_letter_code
_entity_poly.pdbx_strand_id
1 'polypeptide(L)'
;TTYGVPRIVFVNKMDKIGADFLYSVGTLRDRLQANAHAIQLPIGAEDNFEGIIDLVENVAYFYEDDLGTRSDAKEIPEEYKEQAEELRNSLIEAVCELDEELMDKYLEGEEITIDELKAGIRKGTLNVEFYPVLVGS
;
A
#
# COMPACT_ATOMS: atom_id res chain seq x y z
N THR A 1 14.58 -15.66 1.23
CA THR A 1 13.80 -15.94 2.46
C THR A 1 13.82 -17.43 2.72
N THR A 2 14.38 -17.85 3.85
CA THR A 2 14.88 -19.23 4.05
C THR A 2 13.82 -20.34 3.93
N TYR A 3 12.54 -20.00 4.10
CA TYR A 3 11.43 -20.97 4.11
C TYR A 3 10.33 -20.66 3.09
N GLY A 4 10.53 -19.69 2.20
CA GLY A 4 9.55 -19.35 1.16
C GLY A 4 8.16 -18.96 1.70
N VAL A 5 8.09 -18.32 2.86
CA VAL A 5 6.82 -17.94 3.49
C VAL A 5 6.36 -16.55 2.99
N PRO A 6 5.19 -16.48 2.31
CA PRO A 6 4.54 -15.22 1.93
C PRO A 6 4.19 -14.40 3.16
N ARG A 7 4.43 -13.09 3.11
CA ARG A 7 4.20 -12.19 4.24
C ARG A 7 3.58 -10.89 3.76
N ILE A 8 2.66 -10.38 4.56
CA ILE A 8 2.23 -8.99 4.54
C ILE A 8 2.87 -8.27 5.72
N VAL A 9 3.06 -6.96 5.61
CA VAL A 9 3.54 -6.13 6.72
C VAL A 9 2.39 -5.26 7.19
N PHE A 10 2.09 -5.29 8.48
CA PHE A 10 1.10 -4.41 9.10
C PHE A 10 1.81 -3.46 10.05
N VAL A 11 1.89 -2.19 9.68
CA VAL A 11 2.41 -1.12 10.52
C VAL A 11 1.31 -0.73 11.50
N ASN A 12 1.44 -1.22 12.73
CA ASN A 12 0.47 -1.01 13.80
C ASN A 12 0.84 0.20 14.66
N LYS A 13 -0.13 0.68 15.45
CA LYS A 13 -0.01 1.74 16.46
C LYS A 13 0.23 3.10 15.84
N MET A 14 -0.50 3.41 14.77
CA MET A 14 -0.49 4.74 14.17
C MET A 14 -1.06 5.82 15.10
N ASP A 15 -1.78 5.43 16.15
CA ASP A 15 -2.29 6.27 17.22
C ASP A 15 -1.20 6.80 18.19
N LYS A 16 0.04 6.32 18.09
CA LYS A 16 1.11 6.69 19.04
C LYS A 16 1.95 7.85 18.59
N ILE A 17 2.38 8.66 19.57
CA ILE A 17 3.35 9.74 19.37
C ILE A 17 4.61 9.25 18.66
N GLY A 18 4.97 9.92 17.57
CA GLY A 18 6.11 9.59 16.73
C GLY A 18 5.89 8.41 15.78
N ALA A 19 4.64 7.97 15.59
CA ALA A 19 4.31 6.98 14.56
C ALA A 19 4.55 7.58 13.16
N ASP A 20 5.40 6.92 12.37
CA ASP A 20 5.72 7.31 11.02
C ASP A 20 5.67 6.08 10.10
N PHE A 21 4.61 6.05 9.28
CA PHE A 21 4.34 4.96 8.35
C PHE A 21 5.37 4.91 7.23
N LEU A 22 5.67 6.04 6.59
CA LEU A 22 6.58 6.10 5.45
C LEU A 22 8.02 5.82 5.86
N TYR A 23 8.43 6.30 7.04
CA TYR A 23 9.69 5.89 7.64
C TYR A 23 9.75 4.37 7.81
N SER A 24 8.71 3.76 8.40
CA SER A 24 8.65 2.32 8.61
C SER A 24 8.76 1.55 7.29
N VAL A 25 8.03 1.95 6.24
CA VAL A 25 8.13 1.39 4.88
C VAL A 25 9.56 1.52 4.34
N GLY A 26 10.16 2.71 4.44
CA GLY A 26 11.53 2.98 3.99
C GLY A 26 12.56 2.07 4.67
N THR A 27 12.45 1.88 5.99
CA THR A 27 13.41 1.01 6.71
C THR A 27 13.36 -0.45 6.28
N LEU A 28 12.22 -0.96 5.79
CA LEU A 28 12.12 -2.32 5.23
C LEU A 28 13.00 -2.45 3.99
N ARG A 29 12.95 -1.45 3.11
CA ARG A 29 13.75 -1.40 1.87
C ARG A 29 15.23 -1.24 2.21
N ASP A 30 15.57 -0.28 3.07
CA ASP A 30 16.96 0.05 3.37
C ASP A 30 17.69 -1.06 4.12
N ARG A 31 17.04 -1.64 5.15
CA ARG A 31 17.69 -2.56 6.08
C ARG A 31 17.56 -4.02 5.67
N LEU A 32 16.42 -4.40 5.08
CA LEU A 32 16.15 -5.79 4.72
C LEU A 32 16.26 -6.04 3.22
N GLN A 33 16.45 -4.99 2.42
CA GLN A 33 16.41 -5.05 0.95
C GLN A 33 15.12 -5.74 0.48
N ALA A 34 14.04 -5.54 1.23
CA ALA A 34 12.74 -6.11 0.92
C ALA A 34 12.04 -5.23 -0.11
N ASN A 35 11.48 -5.86 -1.14
CA ASN A 35 10.59 -5.22 -2.11
C ASN A 35 9.22 -4.92 -1.47
N ALA A 36 9.21 -4.00 -0.51
CA ALA A 36 8.07 -3.68 0.32
C ALA A 36 7.41 -2.39 -0.18
N HIS A 37 6.14 -2.44 -0.53
CA HIS A 37 5.39 -1.30 -1.07
C HIS A 37 4.10 -1.10 -0.30
N ALA A 38 3.78 0.16 -0.01
CA ALA A 38 2.52 0.54 0.59
C ALA A 38 1.38 0.18 -0.38
N ILE A 39 0.38 -0.54 0.13
CA ILE A 39 -0.93 -0.70 -0.54
C ILE A 39 -2.01 0.14 0.14
N GLN A 40 -1.68 0.71 1.29
CA GLN A 40 -2.50 1.66 2.04
C GLN A 40 -1.64 2.83 2.50
N LEU A 41 -2.26 4.00 2.66
CA LEU A 41 -1.65 5.20 3.24
C LEU A 41 -2.54 5.68 4.41
N PRO A 42 -2.00 6.00 5.60
CA PRO A 42 -2.81 6.50 6.69
C PRO A 42 -3.28 7.94 6.42
N ILE A 43 -4.50 8.25 6.85
CA ILE A 43 -5.03 9.61 6.92
C ILE A 43 -4.80 10.09 8.36
N GLY A 44 -3.95 11.09 8.51
CA GLY A 44 -3.47 11.58 9.80
C GLY A 44 -2.50 10.61 10.49
N ALA A 45 -2.09 10.99 11.69
CA ALA A 45 -1.22 10.22 12.57
C ALA A 45 -1.49 10.59 14.03
N GLU A 46 -1.03 9.75 14.94
CA GLU A 46 -1.22 9.91 16.38
C GLU A 46 -2.72 10.02 16.71
N ASP A 47 -3.11 10.95 17.58
CA ASP A 47 -4.50 11.21 17.94
C ASP A 47 -5.38 11.67 16.75
N ASN A 48 -4.78 12.02 15.60
CA ASN A 48 -5.50 12.42 14.38
C ASN A 48 -5.59 11.29 13.34
N PHE A 49 -5.21 10.05 13.67
CA PHE A 49 -5.39 8.92 12.77
C PHE A 49 -6.88 8.60 12.62
N GLU A 50 -7.45 8.93 11.46
CA GLU A 50 -8.91 8.92 11.24
C GLU A 50 -9.35 8.02 10.07
N GLY A 51 -8.40 7.43 9.35
CA GLY A 51 -8.71 6.62 8.19
C GLY A 51 -7.50 6.12 7.42
N ILE A 52 -7.79 5.50 6.29
CA ILE A 52 -6.80 4.97 5.35
C ILE A 52 -7.21 5.25 3.92
N ILE A 53 -6.24 5.46 3.05
CA ILE A 53 -6.40 5.48 1.60
C ILE A 53 -5.99 4.12 1.07
N ASP A 54 -6.88 3.47 0.33
CA ASP A 54 -6.58 2.27 -0.45
C ASP A 54 -5.97 2.70 -1.79
N LEU A 55 -4.69 2.38 -1.99
CA LEU A 55 -3.95 2.76 -3.21
C LEU A 55 -4.28 1.84 -4.39
N VAL A 56 -4.81 0.64 -4.13
CA VAL A 56 -5.19 -0.33 -5.16
C VAL A 56 -6.50 0.12 -5.82
N GLU A 57 -7.50 0.45 -5.01
CA GLU A 57 -8.82 0.93 -5.48
C GLU A 57 -8.87 2.44 -5.69
N ASN A 58 -7.85 3.18 -5.22
CA ASN A 58 -7.71 4.63 -5.31
C ASN A 58 -8.87 5.39 -4.63
N VAL A 59 -9.22 4.97 -3.41
CA VAL A 59 -10.31 5.54 -2.60
C VAL A 59 -9.87 5.74 -1.15
N ALA A 60 -10.52 6.66 -0.45
CA ALA A 60 -10.32 6.89 0.99
C ALA A 60 -11.44 6.24 1.81
N TYR A 61 -11.07 5.70 2.96
CA TYR A 61 -11.97 5.17 3.99
C TYR A 61 -11.70 5.91 5.29
N PHE A 62 -12.73 6.55 5.84
CA PHE A 62 -12.69 7.20 7.14
C PHE A 62 -13.41 6.32 8.16
N TYR A 63 -12.83 6.16 9.35
CA TYR A 63 -13.44 5.40 10.42
C TYR A 63 -14.58 6.22 11.04
N GLU A 64 -15.80 5.71 10.95
CA GLU A 64 -16.98 6.39 11.49
C GLU A 64 -17.26 6.01 12.96
N ASP A 65 -16.55 5.02 13.47
CA ASP A 65 -16.61 4.56 14.85
C ASP A 65 -15.24 4.08 15.35
N ASP A 66 -15.07 4.07 16.67
CA ASP A 66 -13.84 3.60 17.34
C ASP A 66 -13.53 2.12 17.09
N LEU A 67 -14.49 1.38 16.53
CA LEU A 67 -14.33 -0.04 16.18
C LEU A 67 -13.86 -0.24 14.73
N GLY A 68 -13.80 0.82 13.92
CA GLY A 68 -13.49 0.78 12.50
C GLY A 68 -14.46 -0.08 11.67
N THR A 69 -15.68 -0.32 12.16
CA THR A 69 -16.63 -1.26 11.52
C THR A 69 -17.48 -0.63 10.43
N ARG A 70 -17.46 0.69 10.34
CA ARG A 70 -18.20 1.48 9.36
C ARG A 70 -17.25 2.44 8.68
N SER A 71 -17.16 2.29 7.37
CA SER A 71 -16.42 3.19 6.50
C SER A 71 -17.00 3.08 5.10
N ASP A 72 -17.44 4.20 4.53
CA ASP A 72 -17.81 4.27 3.13
C ASP A 72 -16.61 4.74 2.29
N ALA A 73 -16.51 4.24 1.06
CA ALA A 73 -15.52 4.70 0.10
C ALA A 73 -15.81 6.16 -0.28
N LYS A 74 -14.79 7.01 -0.17
CA LYS A 74 -14.84 8.46 -0.46
C LYS A 74 -13.69 8.84 -1.39
N GLU A 75 -13.78 10.02 -1.98
CA GLU A 75 -12.66 10.62 -2.71
C GLU A 75 -11.48 10.89 -1.77
N ILE A 76 -10.26 10.73 -2.29
CA ILE A 76 -9.03 11.04 -1.56
C ILE A 76 -8.99 12.56 -1.29
N PRO A 77 -8.77 13.00 -0.03
CA PRO A 77 -8.68 14.43 0.28
C PRO A 77 -7.53 15.10 -0.48
N GLU A 78 -7.72 16.36 -0.86
CA GLU A 78 -6.78 17.10 -1.71
C GLU A 78 -5.34 17.10 -1.18
N GLU A 79 -5.18 17.20 0.14
CA GLU A 79 -3.86 17.21 0.79
C GLU A 79 -3.08 15.88 0.66
N TYR A 80 -3.77 14.76 0.39
CA TYR A 80 -3.15 13.45 0.22
C TYR A 80 -3.05 13.01 -1.24
N LYS A 81 -3.68 13.70 -2.20
CA LYS A 81 -3.75 13.25 -3.60
C LYS A 81 -2.37 13.05 -4.22
N GLU A 82 -1.48 14.04 -4.10
CA GLU A 82 -0.14 13.97 -4.67
C GLU A 82 0.66 12.79 -4.10
N GLN A 83 0.61 12.61 -2.78
CA GLN A 83 1.32 11.51 -2.12
C GLN A 83 0.71 10.14 -2.45
N ALA A 84 -0.62 10.05 -2.54
CA ALA A 84 -1.32 8.83 -2.93
C ALA A 84 -0.99 8.45 -4.39
N GLU A 85 -0.96 9.43 -5.30
CA GLU A 85 -0.57 9.23 -6.70
C GLU A 85 0.88 8.75 -6.82
N GLU A 86 1.82 9.39 -6.10
CA GLU A 86 3.23 8.97 -6.08
C GLU A 86 3.38 7.51 -5.61
N LEU A 87 2.77 7.18 -4.47
CA LEU A 87 2.83 5.83 -3.90
C LEU A 87 2.12 4.80 -4.78
N ARG A 88 0.98 5.17 -5.39
CA ARG A 88 0.25 4.30 -6.30
C ARG A 88 1.04 4.02 -7.57
N ASN A 89 1.70 5.02 -8.14
CA ASN A 89 2.56 4.84 -9.31
C ASN A 89 3.74 3.91 -8.97
N SER A 90 4.41 4.15 -7.84
CA SER A 90 5.48 3.26 -7.35
C SER A 90 5.00 1.84 -7.06
N LEU A 91 3.77 1.67 -6.58
CA LEU A 91 3.13 0.37 -6.38
C LEU A 91 2.90 -0.35 -7.72
N ILE A 92 2.32 0.34 -8.71
CA ILE A 92 2.04 -0.22 -10.04
C ILE A 92 3.35 -0.64 -10.71
N GLU A 93 4.35 0.24 -10.72
CA GLU A 93 5.67 -0.05 -11.29
C GLU A 93 6.28 -1.32 -10.67
N ALA A 94 6.31 -1.40 -9.34
CA ALA A 94 6.88 -2.55 -8.63
C ALA A 94 6.09 -3.86 -8.85
N VAL A 95 4.80 -3.79 -9.13
CA VAL A 95 3.99 -4.97 -9.48
C VAL A 95 4.23 -5.38 -10.92
N CYS A 96 4.35 -4.44 -11.85
CA CYS A 96 4.67 -4.70 -13.25
C CYS A 96 6.06 -5.34 -13.39
N GLU A 97 7.04 -4.96 -12.57
CA GLU A 97 8.37 -5.58 -12.57
C GLU A 97 8.37 -7.09 -12.26
N LEU A 98 7.27 -7.62 -11.71
CA LEU A 98 7.13 -9.04 -11.34
C LEU A 98 6.41 -9.87 -12.42
N ASP A 99 5.93 -9.24 -13.49
CA ASP A 99 5.13 -9.89 -14.52
C ASP A 99 5.39 -9.26 -15.91
N GLU A 100 5.95 -10.05 -16.83
CA GLU A 100 6.30 -9.60 -18.18
C GLU A 100 5.09 -9.01 -18.92
N GLU A 101 3.89 -9.59 -18.78
CA GLU A 101 2.68 -9.10 -19.45
C GLU A 101 2.24 -7.74 -18.89
N LEU A 102 2.34 -7.54 -17.57
CA LEU A 102 2.03 -6.25 -16.95
C LEU A 102 3.08 -5.19 -17.27
N MET A 103 4.35 -5.57 -17.35
CA MET A 103 5.43 -4.67 -17.76
C MET A 103 5.25 -4.18 -19.19
N ASP A 104 4.92 -5.06 -20.13
CA ASP A 104 4.67 -4.68 -21.52
C ASP A 104 3.51 -3.68 -21.62
N LYS A 105 2.38 -3.96 -20.96
CA LYS A 105 1.24 -3.02 -20.87
C LYS A 105 1.65 -1.66 -20.31
N TYR A 106 2.42 -1.65 -19.22
CA TYR A 106 2.89 -0.42 -18.57
C TYR A 106 3.79 0.42 -19.49
N LEU A 107 4.71 -0.21 -20.22
CA LEU A 107 5.60 0.47 -21.17
C LEU A 107 4.88 1.00 -22.40
N GLU A 108 3.81 0.33 -22.83
CA GLU A 108 2.92 0.79 -23.91
C GLU A 108 1.96 1.89 -23.46
N GLY A 109 1.94 2.23 -22.16
CA GLY A 109 1.06 3.25 -21.58
C GLY A 109 -0.39 2.79 -21.44
N GLU A 110 -0.62 1.47 -21.46
CA GLU A 110 -1.92 0.90 -21.18
C GLU A 110 -2.26 0.97 -19.69
N GLU A 111 -3.56 1.12 -19.39
CA GLU A 111 -4.03 1.14 -18.01
C GLU A 111 -4.00 -0.27 -17.40
N ILE A 112 -3.36 -0.39 -16.23
CA ILE A 112 -3.39 -1.60 -15.41
C ILE A 112 -4.67 -1.58 -14.58
N THR A 113 -5.54 -2.57 -14.79
CA THR A 113 -6.83 -2.67 -14.10
C THR A 113 -6.65 -3.04 -12.62
N ILE A 114 -7.67 -2.77 -11.80
CA ILE A 114 -7.67 -3.13 -10.37
C ILE A 114 -7.49 -4.65 -10.18
N ASP A 115 -8.13 -5.47 -11.03
CA ASP A 115 -8.05 -6.92 -10.96
C ASP A 115 -6.65 -7.43 -11.32
N GLU A 116 -6.02 -6.87 -12.35
CA GLU A 116 -4.63 -7.15 -12.73
C GLU A 116 -3.66 -6.75 -11.62
N LEU A 117 -3.84 -5.56 -11.04
CA LEU A 117 -3.02 -5.08 -9.93
C LEU A 117 -3.14 -6.01 -8.70
N LYS A 118 -4.36 -6.40 -8.32
CA LYS A 118 -4.61 -7.37 -7.24
C LYS A 118 -3.99 -8.73 -7.53
N ALA A 119 -4.08 -9.21 -8.78
CA ALA A 119 -3.49 -10.47 -9.20
C ALA A 119 -1.95 -10.42 -9.14
N GLY A 120 -1.33 -9.34 -9.61
CA GLY A 120 0.11 -9.11 -9.57
C GLY A 120 0.65 -9.02 -8.14
N ILE A 121 0.00 -8.24 -7.26
CA ILE A 121 0.34 -8.17 -5.83
C ILE A 121 0.27 -9.57 -5.20
N ARG A 122 -0.79 -10.33 -5.48
CA ARG A 122 -0.96 -11.69 -4.96
C ARG A 122 0.16 -12.61 -5.44
N LYS A 123 0.47 -12.61 -6.74
CA LYS A 123 1.54 -13.42 -7.35
C LYS A 123 2.89 -13.11 -6.73
N GLY A 124 3.28 -11.83 -6.68
CA GLY A 124 4.53 -11.38 -6.06
C GLY A 124 4.64 -11.74 -4.58
N THR A 125 3.54 -11.60 -3.83
CA THR A 125 3.50 -11.97 -2.41
C THR A 125 3.71 -13.46 -2.19
N LEU A 126 3.02 -14.30 -2.99
CA LEU A 126 3.13 -15.77 -2.92
C LEU A 126 4.52 -16.26 -3.31
N ASN A 127 5.17 -15.60 -4.26
CA ASN A 127 6.55 -15.90 -4.66
C ASN A 127 7.60 -15.34 -3.70
N VAL A 128 7.18 -14.54 -2.71
CA VAL A 128 8.07 -13.91 -1.72
C VAL A 128 9.02 -12.87 -2.35
N GLU A 129 8.57 -12.29 -3.46
CA GLU A 129 9.25 -11.27 -4.25
C GLU A 129 8.67 -9.87 -3.99
N PHE A 130 7.52 -9.79 -3.32
CA PHE A 130 6.82 -8.55 -2.98
C PHE A 130 6.22 -8.64 -1.58
N TYR A 131 6.22 -7.52 -0.85
CA TYR A 131 5.71 -7.43 0.52
C TYR A 131 4.73 -6.26 0.63
N PRO A 132 3.40 -6.50 0.52
CA PRO A 132 2.43 -5.44 0.67
C PRO A 132 2.45 -4.91 2.10
N VAL A 133 2.52 -3.59 2.25
CA VAL A 133 2.53 -2.89 3.54
C VAL A 133 1.18 -2.21 3.75
N LEU A 134 0.57 -2.55 4.89
CA LEU A 134 -0.72 -2.07 5.36
C LEU A 134 -0.50 -1.26 6.64
N VAL A 135 -1.51 -0.49 7.01
CA VAL A 135 -1.48 0.43 8.15
C VAL A 135 -2.74 0.32 8.99
N GLY A 136 -2.62 0.55 10.30
CA GLY A 136 -3.78 0.64 11.18
C GLY A 136 -3.41 0.84 12.64
N SER A 137 -4.44 0.81 13.49
CA SER A 137 -4.34 0.87 14.95
C SER A 137 -5.32 -0.08 15.61
#